data_AF-A0A3A4NCD5-F1
#
_entry.id   AF-A0A3A4NCD5-F1
#
_cell.length_a   1.000
_cell.length_b   1.000
_cell.length_c   1.000
_cell.angle_alpha   90.00
_cell.angle_beta   90.00
_cell.angle_gamma   90.00
#
_symmetry.space_group_name_H-M   'P 1'
#
loop_
_entity.id
_entity.type
_entity.pdbx_description
1 polymer ?
#
loop_
_entity_poly.entity_id
_entity_poly.type
_entity_poly.pdbx_seq_one_letter_code
_entity_poly.pdbx_strand_id
1 'polypeptide(L)'
;MKKRIIFLSCVWTVLIASASANAIPLSENLEGYYKFDFTDGVTYAAKVEQGIGAIKVYVLPDLQTAYIGIIVGDEIYFQDNAPYWAVLRQVNEDTALISVTNADTGEMHEFSVVRIGELAASQIVEEIERTNVDAACGRNLKFIGLALAIFANDHDGELPNDLSELHPYYVSDLMTFVCPARGGEFVDFDTDYVYTPGYSIDSPNAGEEVTVIEVEGNHASFAGHVLYLDGHVEKDLGD
;
A
#
# COMPACT_ATOMS: atom_id res chain seq x y z
N MET A 1 16.95 -16.88 41.69
CA MET A 1 15.94 -17.88 41.29
C MET A 1 15.81 -17.87 39.77
N LYS A 2 16.24 -18.95 39.10
CA LYS A 2 16.05 -19.15 37.65
C LYS A 2 14.61 -19.60 37.41
N LYS A 3 13.78 -18.80 36.74
CA LYS A 3 12.46 -19.23 36.25
C LYS A 3 12.65 -19.96 34.92
N ARG A 4 12.18 -21.20 34.88
CA ARG A 4 12.21 -22.12 33.74
C ARG A 4 11.22 -21.65 32.67
N ILE A 5 11.71 -21.36 31.47
CA ILE A 5 10.94 -21.35 30.23
C ILE A 5 10.91 -22.81 29.74
N ILE A 6 9.92 -23.58 30.20
CA ILE A 6 9.65 -24.94 29.72
C ILE A 6 8.13 -25.10 29.70
N PHE A 7 7.44 -24.43 28.78
CA PHE A 7 6.02 -24.69 28.48
C PHE A 7 5.62 -24.05 27.13
N LEU A 8 6.37 -24.34 26.07
CA LEU A 8 5.93 -24.03 24.69
C LEU A 8 6.25 -25.13 23.67
N SER A 9 6.68 -26.31 24.13
CA SER A 9 7.12 -27.40 23.25
C SER A 9 6.05 -28.48 22.99
N CYS A 10 4.98 -28.57 23.80
CA CYS A 10 4.00 -29.67 23.69
C CYS A 10 2.72 -29.32 22.93
N VAL A 11 2.42 -28.03 22.71
CA VAL A 11 1.22 -27.63 21.94
C VAL A 11 1.46 -27.76 20.43
N TRP A 12 2.71 -27.64 19.97
CA TRP A 12 3.08 -27.84 18.57
C TRP A 12 2.93 -29.29 18.08
N THR A 13 3.01 -30.28 18.97
CA THR A 13 3.06 -31.69 18.55
C THR A 13 1.68 -32.29 18.25
N VAL A 14 0.58 -31.67 18.71
CA VAL A 14 -0.76 -32.29 18.65
C VAL A 14 -1.59 -31.80 17.45
N LEU A 15 -1.30 -30.63 16.88
CA LEU A 15 -2.06 -30.07 15.74
C LEU A 15 -1.56 -30.50 14.35
N ILE A 16 -0.35 -31.06 14.24
CA ILE A 16 0.25 -31.46 12.95
C ILE A 16 -0.34 -32.79 12.42
N ALA A 17 -1.08 -33.55 13.24
CA ALA A 17 -1.42 -34.94 12.93
C ALA A 17 -2.63 -35.16 12.00
N SER A 18 -3.37 -34.13 11.57
CA SER A 18 -4.67 -34.31 10.88
C SER A 18 -4.78 -33.76 9.46
N ALA A 19 -3.71 -33.26 8.84
CA ALA A 19 -3.78 -32.66 7.49
C ALA A 19 -2.96 -33.36 6.39
N SER A 20 -2.26 -34.47 6.69
CA SER A 20 -1.18 -34.99 5.84
C SER A 20 -1.60 -35.95 4.70
N ALA A 21 -2.89 -36.13 4.41
CA ALA A 21 -3.32 -37.17 3.47
C ALA A 21 -3.29 -36.77 1.98
N ASN A 22 -3.16 -35.47 1.66
CA ASN A 22 -3.20 -34.96 0.28
C ASN A 22 -2.13 -33.89 -0.01
N ALA A 23 -1.09 -33.76 0.82
CA ALA A 23 -0.02 -32.80 0.54
C ALA A 23 0.84 -33.31 -0.63
N ILE A 24 1.01 -32.48 -1.65
CA ILE A 24 2.02 -32.69 -2.69
C ILE A 24 3.37 -32.35 -2.05
N PRO A 25 4.43 -33.16 -2.27
CA PRO A 25 5.76 -32.83 -1.77
C PRO A 25 6.14 -31.42 -2.21
N LEU A 26 6.59 -30.58 -1.26
CA LEU A 26 7.12 -29.26 -1.63
C LEU A 26 8.19 -29.46 -2.70
N SER A 27 8.02 -28.80 -3.85
CA SER A 27 8.98 -28.85 -4.95
C SER A 27 10.36 -28.50 -4.43
N GLU A 28 11.40 -29.18 -4.94
CA GLU A 28 12.77 -29.01 -4.45
C GLU A 28 13.31 -27.57 -4.61
N ASN A 29 12.64 -26.74 -5.41
CA ASN A 29 12.99 -25.34 -5.61
C ASN A 29 11.77 -24.42 -5.47
N LEU A 30 11.65 -23.76 -4.33
CA LEU A 30 10.65 -22.72 -4.05
C LEU A 30 11.17 -21.31 -4.34
N GLU A 31 12.43 -21.18 -4.78
CA GLU A 31 13.01 -19.87 -5.05
C GLU A 31 12.39 -19.25 -6.30
N GLY A 32 12.14 -17.94 -6.25
CA GLY A 32 11.65 -17.19 -7.38
C GLY A 32 10.67 -16.10 -6.99
N TYR A 33 9.88 -15.67 -7.97
CA TYR A 33 8.87 -14.63 -7.80
C TYR A 33 7.48 -15.23 -7.87
N TYR A 34 6.59 -14.64 -7.12
CA TYR A 34 5.21 -15.09 -6.97
C TYR A 34 4.28 -13.89 -6.97
N LYS A 35 3.06 -14.05 -7.48
CA LYS A 35 1.97 -13.08 -7.28
C LYS A 35 0.86 -13.66 -6.45
N PHE A 36 0.15 -12.81 -5.74
CA PHE A 36 -1.02 -13.17 -4.96
C PHE A 36 -1.97 -11.98 -4.85
N ASP A 37 -3.26 -12.25 -4.80
CA ASP A 37 -4.29 -11.24 -4.58
C ASP A 37 -4.61 -11.16 -3.10
N PHE A 38 -4.55 -9.97 -2.51
CA PHE A 38 -4.85 -9.77 -1.10
C PHE A 38 -6.31 -9.36 -0.89
N THR A 39 -6.76 -9.33 0.36
CA THR A 39 -8.17 -9.10 0.70
C THR A 39 -8.65 -7.67 0.41
N ASP A 40 -7.73 -6.75 0.14
CA ASP A 40 -8.01 -5.38 -0.30
C ASP A 40 -8.26 -5.27 -1.82
N GLY A 41 -8.13 -6.37 -2.56
CA GLY A 41 -8.28 -6.39 -4.02
C GLY A 41 -7.02 -5.97 -4.79
N VAL A 42 -5.89 -5.75 -4.10
CA VAL A 42 -4.60 -5.44 -4.72
C VAL A 42 -3.84 -6.74 -4.99
N THR A 43 -3.28 -6.84 -6.21
CA THR A 43 -2.33 -7.90 -6.55
C THR A 43 -0.94 -7.49 -6.10
N TYR A 44 -0.29 -8.34 -5.31
CA TYR A 44 1.07 -8.16 -4.85
C TYR A 44 2.03 -9.12 -5.52
N ALA A 45 3.32 -8.77 -5.49
CA ALA A 45 4.40 -9.67 -5.83
C ALA A 45 5.23 -10.02 -4.58
N ALA A 46 5.77 -11.23 -4.53
CA ALA A 46 6.70 -11.67 -3.50
C ALA A 46 7.93 -12.33 -4.12
N LYS A 47 9.09 -12.07 -3.50
CA LYS A 47 10.33 -12.80 -3.75
C LYS A 47 10.50 -13.86 -2.67
N VAL A 48 10.76 -15.11 -3.06
CA VAL A 48 11.03 -16.22 -2.15
C VAL A 48 12.48 -16.66 -2.30
N GLU A 49 13.19 -16.73 -1.17
CA GLU A 49 14.56 -17.24 -1.07
C GLU A 49 14.57 -18.47 -0.16
N GLN A 50 15.21 -19.56 -0.61
CA GLN A 50 15.19 -20.83 0.11
C GLN A 50 16.48 -21.00 0.90
N GLY A 51 16.33 -21.19 2.22
CA GLY A 51 17.40 -21.54 3.13
C GLY A 51 17.37 -23.01 3.53
N ILE A 52 18.32 -23.40 4.37
CA ILE A 52 18.35 -24.75 4.96
C ILE A 52 17.21 -24.85 5.99
N GLY A 53 16.12 -25.55 5.63
CA GLY A 53 14.97 -25.81 6.51
C GLY A 53 14.04 -24.61 6.73
N ALA A 54 14.23 -23.52 6.00
CA ALA A 54 13.41 -22.32 6.10
C ALA A 54 13.34 -21.60 4.75
N ILE A 55 12.36 -20.73 4.58
CA ILE A 55 12.28 -19.78 3.47
C ILE A 55 12.16 -18.35 4.00
N LYS A 56 12.59 -17.40 3.18
CA LYS A 56 12.33 -15.97 3.36
C LYS A 56 11.40 -15.50 2.26
N VAL A 57 10.38 -14.76 2.64
CA VAL A 57 9.43 -14.17 1.70
C VAL A 57 9.46 -12.66 1.88
N TYR A 58 9.75 -11.94 0.81
CA TYR A 58 9.73 -10.48 0.77
C TYR A 58 8.52 -10.05 -0.05
N VAL A 59 7.62 -9.28 0.54
CA VAL A 59 6.44 -8.74 -0.17
C VAL A 59 6.85 -7.41 -0.81
N LEU A 60 6.88 -7.36 -2.13
CA LEU A 60 7.40 -6.23 -2.88
C LEU A 60 6.41 -5.05 -2.86
N PRO A 61 6.90 -3.78 -2.88
CA PRO A 61 8.30 -3.36 -3.04
C PRO A 61 9.20 -3.50 -1.81
N ASP A 62 8.68 -3.85 -0.63
CA ASP A 62 9.49 -3.91 0.59
C ASP A 62 10.43 -5.12 0.61
N LEU A 63 11.72 -4.86 0.39
CA LEU A 63 12.79 -5.84 0.50
C LEU A 63 13.49 -5.83 1.86
N GLN A 64 13.14 -4.92 2.77
CA GLN A 64 13.75 -4.83 4.10
C GLN A 64 13.06 -5.77 5.09
N THR A 65 11.77 -6.02 4.90
CA THR A 65 10.97 -6.90 5.74
C THR A 65 10.82 -8.29 5.11
N ALA A 66 11.37 -9.31 5.76
CA ALA A 66 11.21 -10.69 5.34
C ALA A 66 10.31 -11.46 6.32
N TYR A 67 9.31 -12.15 5.78
CA TYR A 67 8.55 -13.16 6.51
C TYR A 67 9.32 -14.49 6.47
N ILE A 68 9.57 -15.05 7.65
CA ILE A 68 10.33 -16.29 7.79
C ILE A 68 9.36 -17.46 7.90
N GLY A 69 9.43 -18.38 6.94
CA GLY A 69 8.70 -19.64 6.96
C GLY A 69 9.61 -20.80 7.39
N ILE A 70 9.15 -21.66 8.29
CA ILE A 70 9.87 -22.89 8.67
C ILE A 70 9.27 -24.08 7.89
N ILE A 71 10.12 -24.89 7.27
CA ILE A 71 9.69 -26.07 6.50
C ILE A 71 9.55 -27.25 7.46
N VAL A 72 8.35 -27.84 7.55
CA VAL A 72 8.05 -29.03 8.36
C VAL A 72 7.29 -30.04 7.49
N GLY A 73 7.98 -31.08 7.01
CA GLY A 73 7.39 -32.01 6.04
C GLY A 73 7.12 -31.31 4.72
N ASP A 74 5.87 -31.38 4.25
CA ASP A 74 5.40 -30.78 2.99
C ASP A 74 4.67 -29.44 3.20
N GLU A 75 4.84 -28.83 4.38
CA GLU A 75 4.20 -27.58 4.75
C GLU A 75 5.22 -26.54 5.19
N ILE A 76 4.91 -25.27 4.94
CA ILE A 76 5.70 -24.13 5.40
C ILE A 76 4.86 -23.31 6.38
N TYR A 77 5.39 -23.12 7.58
CA TYR A 77 4.74 -22.39 8.65
C TYR A 77 5.33 -21.00 8.81
N PHE A 78 4.51 -19.97 8.63
CA PHE A 78 4.88 -18.59 8.89
C PHE A 78 4.38 -18.16 10.25
N GLN A 79 5.26 -17.54 11.04
CA GLN A 79 4.88 -16.82 12.25
C GLN A 79 4.97 -15.33 11.97
N ASP A 80 3.82 -14.67 11.91
CA ASP A 80 3.75 -13.21 11.97
C ASP A 80 3.64 -12.77 13.45
N ASN A 81 3.81 -11.48 13.73
CA ASN A 81 3.71 -10.88 15.07
C ASN A 81 2.27 -10.88 15.62
N ALA A 82 1.60 -12.03 15.64
CA ALA A 82 0.30 -12.36 16.22
C ALA A 82 -0.90 -11.47 15.77
N PRO A 83 -2.11 -12.03 15.67
CA PRO A 83 -2.51 -13.39 15.98
C PRO A 83 -2.52 -14.33 14.75
N TYR A 84 -1.76 -14.08 13.69
CA TYR A 84 -1.84 -14.91 12.47
C TYR A 84 -0.72 -15.95 12.37
N TRP A 85 -1.09 -17.14 11.89
CA TRP A 85 -0.15 -18.12 11.32
C TRP A 85 -0.62 -18.51 9.93
N ALA A 86 0.32 -18.81 9.05
CA ALA A 86 0.01 -19.21 7.69
C ALA A 86 0.67 -20.55 7.34
N VAL A 87 -0.05 -21.37 6.58
CA VAL A 87 0.46 -22.61 6.00
C VAL A 87 0.42 -22.51 4.48
N LEU A 88 1.57 -22.71 3.85
CA LEU A 88 1.68 -22.82 2.40
C LEU A 88 1.66 -24.30 1.99
N ARG A 89 0.79 -24.64 1.02
CA ARG A 89 0.70 -25.96 0.40
C ARG A 89 0.81 -25.83 -1.11
N GLN A 90 1.71 -26.61 -1.71
CA GLN A 90 1.80 -26.63 -3.17
C GLN A 90 0.59 -27.35 -3.78
N VAL A 91 0.00 -26.75 -4.82
CA VAL A 91 -1.14 -27.31 -5.56
C VAL A 91 -0.67 -27.90 -6.89
N ASN A 92 0.26 -27.24 -7.57
CA ASN A 92 0.93 -27.73 -8.78
C ASN A 92 2.31 -27.04 -8.93
N GLU A 93 2.99 -27.24 -10.06
CA GLU A 93 4.34 -26.69 -10.32
C GLU A 93 4.41 -25.16 -10.13
N ASP A 94 3.37 -24.45 -10.57
CA ASP A 94 3.34 -22.99 -10.58
C ASP A 94 2.41 -22.38 -9.54
N THR A 95 1.61 -23.17 -8.83
CA THR A 95 0.57 -22.67 -7.92
C THR A 95 0.73 -23.26 -6.52
N ALA A 96 0.72 -22.39 -5.52
CA ALA A 96 0.59 -22.74 -4.12
C ALA A 96 -0.66 -22.09 -3.52
N LEU A 97 -1.22 -22.72 -2.49
CA LEU A 97 -2.28 -22.17 -1.67
C LEU A 97 -1.68 -21.74 -0.34
N ILE A 98 -1.98 -20.52 0.11
CA ILE A 98 -1.68 -20.08 1.47
C ILE A 98 -2.99 -20.01 2.25
N SER A 99 -3.04 -20.76 3.35
CA SER A 99 -4.14 -20.69 4.33
C SER A 99 -3.64 -19.92 5.55
N VAL A 100 -4.19 -18.74 5.79
CA VAL A 100 -3.91 -17.89 6.96
C VAL A 100 -5.00 -18.10 7.99
N THR A 101 -4.61 -18.40 9.22
CA THR A 101 -5.55 -18.59 10.34
C THR A 101 -5.26 -17.58 11.44
N ASN A 102 -6.30 -16.88 11.89
CA ASN A 102 -6.26 -16.08 13.10
C ASN A 102 -6.34 -17.01 14.31
N ALA A 103 -5.30 -17.01 15.14
CA ALA A 103 -5.18 -17.86 16.33
C ALA A 103 -6.19 -17.50 17.44
N ASP A 104 -6.65 -16.25 17.48
CA ASP A 104 -7.61 -15.79 18.50
C ASP A 104 -9.05 -16.14 18.12
N THR A 105 -9.41 -15.96 16.84
CA THR A 105 -10.80 -16.14 16.37
C THR A 105 -11.03 -17.49 15.70
N GLY A 106 -9.98 -18.16 15.22
CA GLY A 106 -10.06 -19.34 14.36
C GLY A 106 -10.51 -19.02 12.92
N GLU A 107 -10.67 -17.74 12.57
CA GLU A 107 -11.02 -17.32 11.21
C GLU A 107 -9.90 -17.71 10.24
N MET A 108 -10.29 -18.25 9.08
CA MET A 108 -9.38 -18.74 8.06
C MET A 108 -9.62 -18.00 6.74
N HIS A 109 -8.53 -17.53 6.13
CA HIS A 109 -8.51 -16.97 4.79
C HIS A 109 -7.59 -17.81 3.92
N GLU A 110 -8.02 -18.08 2.69
CA GLU A 110 -7.20 -18.80 1.71
C GLU A 110 -7.00 -17.94 0.48
N PHE A 111 -5.77 -17.90 -0.03
CA PHE A 111 -5.46 -17.24 -1.28
C PHE A 111 -4.45 -18.05 -2.11
N SER A 112 -4.62 -17.95 -3.42
CA SER A 112 -3.76 -18.60 -4.40
C SER A 112 -2.52 -17.74 -4.65
N VAL A 113 -1.38 -18.40 -4.74
CA VAL A 113 -0.09 -17.80 -5.05
C VAL A 113 0.42 -18.45 -6.32
N VAL A 114 0.75 -17.63 -7.32
CA VAL A 114 1.15 -18.10 -8.64
C VAL A 114 2.59 -17.68 -8.91
N ARG A 115 3.45 -18.63 -9.25
CA ARG A 115 4.84 -18.40 -9.68
C ARG A 115 4.84 -17.53 -10.94
N ILE A 116 5.69 -16.51 -10.94
CA ILE A 116 5.86 -15.57 -12.04
C ILE A 116 7.35 -15.31 -12.30
N GLY A 117 7.66 -14.69 -13.44
CA GLY A 117 9.00 -14.20 -13.72
C GLY A 117 9.28 -12.86 -13.04
N GLU A 118 10.57 -12.52 -12.89
CA GLU A 118 11.04 -11.26 -12.31
C GLU A 118 10.43 -10.03 -13.02
N LEU A 119 10.37 -10.03 -14.36
CA LEU A 119 9.77 -8.92 -15.13
C LEU A 119 8.31 -8.66 -14.74
N ALA A 120 7.52 -9.71 -14.56
CA ALA A 120 6.11 -9.57 -14.16
C ALA A 120 5.99 -9.08 -12.72
N ALA A 121 6.92 -9.47 -11.84
CA ALA A 121 6.96 -8.97 -10.47
C ALA A 121 7.31 -7.48 -10.44
N SER A 122 8.29 -7.04 -11.23
CA SER A 122 8.63 -5.62 -11.37
C SER A 122 7.45 -4.78 -11.87
N GLN A 123 6.68 -5.28 -12.85
CA GLN A 123 5.48 -4.58 -13.34
C GLN A 123 4.41 -4.40 -12.26
N ILE A 124 4.19 -5.43 -11.42
CA ILE A 124 3.26 -5.33 -10.28
C ILE A 124 3.76 -4.28 -9.28
N VAL A 125 5.06 -4.26 -8.99
CA VAL A 125 5.66 -3.27 -8.09
C VAL A 125 5.49 -1.85 -8.62
N GLU A 126 5.82 -1.61 -9.89
CA GLU A 126 5.63 -0.31 -10.53
C GLU A 126 4.16 0.14 -10.48
N GLU A 127 3.22 -0.79 -10.65
CA GLU A 127 1.79 -0.50 -10.52
C GLU A 127 1.39 -0.12 -9.10
N ILE A 128 1.82 -0.88 -8.08
CA ILE A 128 1.57 -0.57 -6.66
C ILE A 128 2.14 0.78 -6.28
N GLU A 129 3.40 1.04 -6.64
CA GLU A 129 4.07 2.32 -6.35
C GLU A 129 3.33 3.48 -7.01
N ARG A 130 2.95 3.35 -8.28
CA ARG A 130 2.14 4.35 -8.98
C ARG A 130 0.80 4.60 -8.28
N THR A 131 0.07 3.55 -7.90
CA THR A 131 -1.21 3.69 -7.18
C THR A 131 -1.02 4.36 -5.82
N ASN A 132 0.05 4.04 -5.10
CA ASN A 132 0.37 4.67 -3.81
C ASN A 132 0.71 6.15 -3.96
N VAL A 133 1.48 6.49 -5.00
CA VAL A 133 1.81 7.86 -5.37
C VAL A 133 0.54 8.63 -5.73
N ASP A 134 -0.31 8.10 -6.61
CA ASP A 134 -1.61 8.70 -6.97
C ASP A 134 -2.47 8.98 -5.74
N ALA A 135 -2.63 7.98 -4.88
CA ALA A 135 -3.39 8.14 -3.64
C ALA A 135 -2.78 9.19 -2.71
N ALA A 136 -1.45 9.35 -2.71
CA ALA A 136 -0.77 10.38 -1.93
C ALA A 136 -0.98 11.78 -2.50
N CYS A 137 -0.88 11.96 -3.82
CA CYS A 137 -1.20 13.22 -4.51
C CYS A 137 -2.63 13.66 -4.18
N GLY A 138 -3.60 12.75 -4.34
CA GLY A 138 -5.00 13.04 -4.02
C GLY A 138 -5.24 13.38 -2.54
N ARG A 139 -4.48 12.78 -1.60
CA ARG A 139 -4.54 13.17 -0.18
C ARG A 139 -3.99 14.57 0.07
N ASN A 140 -2.88 14.94 -0.56
CA ASN A 140 -2.31 16.28 -0.43
C ASN A 140 -3.29 17.35 -0.93
N LEU A 141 -3.90 17.16 -2.10
CA LEU A 141 -4.93 18.06 -2.61
C LEU A 141 -6.17 18.14 -1.71
N LYS A 142 -6.63 17.02 -1.13
CA LYS A 142 -7.73 17.05 -0.15
C LYS A 142 -7.37 17.85 1.10
N PHE A 143 -6.12 17.76 1.58
CA PHE A 143 -5.66 18.58 2.69
C PHE A 143 -5.58 20.07 2.31
N ILE A 144 -5.12 20.39 1.10
CA ILE A 144 -5.13 21.76 0.57
C ILE A 144 -6.58 22.28 0.48
N GLY A 145 -7.51 21.52 -0.07
CA GLY A 145 -8.93 21.88 -0.16
C GLY A 145 -9.57 22.12 1.21
N LEU A 146 -9.26 21.27 2.20
CA LEU A 146 -9.70 21.50 3.57
C LEU A 146 -9.13 22.81 4.14
N ALA A 147 -7.85 23.09 3.91
CA ALA A 147 -7.21 24.32 4.37
C ALA A 147 -7.81 25.57 3.70
N LEU A 148 -8.11 25.51 2.40
CA LEU A 148 -8.82 26.56 1.66
C LEU A 148 -10.21 26.82 2.26
N ALA A 149 -10.96 25.77 2.59
CA ALA A 149 -12.29 25.90 3.21
C ALA A 149 -12.21 26.54 4.61
N ILE A 150 -11.21 26.17 5.42
CA ILE A 150 -10.99 26.78 6.74
C ILE A 150 -10.59 28.26 6.58
N PHE A 151 -9.67 28.56 5.65
CA PHE A 151 -9.29 29.94 5.34
C PHE A 151 -10.52 30.76 4.96
N ALA A 152 -11.35 30.28 4.02
CA ALA A 152 -12.55 30.98 3.60
C ALA A 152 -13.52 31.24 4.76
N ASN A 153 -13.72 30.26 5.65
CA ASN A 153 -14.56 30.43 6.83
C ASN A 153 -14.06 31.57 7.74
N ASP A 154 -12.75 31.73 7.88
CA ASP A 154 -12.13 32.77 8.72
C ASP A 154 -12.03 34.13 8.00
N HIS A 155 -12.25 34.15 6.69
CA HIS A 155 -12.11 35.31 5.79
C HIS A 155 -13.41 35.61 5.01
N ASP A 156 -14.57 35.49 5.68
CA ASP A 156 -15.88 35.89 5.13
C ASP A 156 -16.23 35.26 3.76
N GLY A 157 -15.78 34.03 3.52
CA GLY A 157 -16.02 33.27 2.30
C GLY A 157 -15.03 33.54 1.16
N GLU A 158 -14.03 34.39 1.38
CA GLU A 158 -12.97 34.69 0.42
C GLU A 158 -11.83 33.66 0.50
N LEU A 159 -11.42 33.13 -0.65
CA LEU A 159 -10.24 32.29 -0.76
C LEU A 159 -8.94 33.13 -0.75
N PRO A 160 -7.77 32.55 -0.40
CA PRO A 160 -6.51 33.27 -0.46
C PRO A 160 -6.17 33.70 -1.89
N ASN A 161 -5.33 34.74 -2.04
CA ASN A 161 -4.82 35.12 -3.36
C ASN A 161 -3.69 34.18 -3.82
N ASP A 162 -3.02 33.53 -2.87
CA ASP A 162 -1.88 32.66 -3.10
C ASP A 162 -1.85 31.50 -2.08
N LEU A 163 -1.37 30.31 -2.48
CA LEU A 163 -1.28 29.16 -1.58
C LEU A 163 -0.34 29.39 -0.38
N SER A 164 0.63 30.30 -0.49
CA SER A 164 1.53 30.65 0.61
C SER A 164 0.80 31.24 1.82
N GLU A 165 -0.40 31.83 1.63
CA GLU A 165 -1.21 32.37 2.72
C GLU A 165 -1.77 31.27 3.63
N LEU A 166 -1.82 30.02 3.17
CA LEU A 166 -2.21 28.87 3.98
C LEU A 166 -1.13 28.51 5.01
N HIS A 167 0.14 28.84 4.76
CA HIS A 167 1.26 28.51 5.64
C HIS A 167 1.63 29.69 6.56
N PRO A 168 1.96 29.47 7.85
CA PRO A 168 1.99 28.20 8.57
C PRO A 168 0.68 27.84 9.31
N TYR A 169 -0.34 28.70 9.23
CA TYR A 169 -1.48 28.64 10.15
C TYR A 169 -2.52 27.58 9.79
N TYR A 170 -2.80 27.40 8.50
CA TYR A 170 -3.78 26.43 8.00
C TYR A 170 -3.11 25.14 7.54
N VAL A 171 -1.88 25.23 7.02
CA VAL A 171 -1.01 24.09 6.66
C VAL A 171 0.38 24.31 7.21
N SER A 172 0.75 23.56 8.25
CA SER A 172 2.07 23.69 8.88
C SER A 172 3.18 22.94 8.15
N ASP A 173 2.85 21.83 7.48
CA ASP A 173 3.83 20.97 6.79
C ASP A 173 3.93 21.34 5.32
N LEU A 174 5.10 21.88 4.92
CA LEU A 174 5.39 22.26 3.53
C LEU A 174 5.37 21.06 2.57
N MET A 175 5.55 19.83 3.06
CA MET A 175 5.46 18.63 2.22
C MET A 175 4.05 18.37 1.68
N THR A 176 3.03 19.02 2.26
CA THR A 176 1.66 19.00 1.71
C THR A 176 1.60 19.65 0.32
N PHE A 177 2.47 20.63 0.06
CA PHE A 177 2.56 21.36 -1.21
C PHE A 177 3.58 20.75 -2.18
N VAL A 178 4.08 19.54 -1.90
CA VAL A 178 4.93 18.78 -2.81
C VAL A 178 4.12 17.65 -3.42
N CYS A 179 4.24 17.43 -4.74
CA CYS A 179 3.66 16.28 -5.39
C CYS A 179 4.53 15.04 -5.08
N PRO A 180 3.96 13.98 -4.45
CA PRO A 180 4.70 12.74 -4.21
C PRO A 180 5.30 12.10 -5.47
N ALA A 181 4.69 12.32 -6.64
CA ALA A 181 5.18 11.77 -7.91
C ALA A 181 6.46 12.44 -8.40
N ARG A 182 6.59 13.76 -8.20
CA ARG A 182 7.85 14.48 -8.45
C ARG A 182 8.94 14.03 -7.48
N GLY A 183 8.56 13.84 -6.22
CA GLY A 183 9.47 13.60 -5.12
C GLY A 183 10.35 14.81 -4.79
N GLY A 184 11.28 14.64 -3.85
CA GLY A 184 12.22 15.69 -3.43
C GLY A 184 11.68 16.61 -2.34
N GLU A 185 12.29 17.79 -2.24
CA GLU A 185 11.97 18.80 -1.22
C GLU A 185 11.04 19.89 -1.77
N PHE A 186 10.36 20.61 -0.87
CA PHE A 186 9.60 21.81 -1.19
C PHE A 186 10.52 22.90 -1.78
N VAL A 187 10.11 23.46 -2.92
CA VAL A 187 10.83 24.54 -3.61
C VAL A 187 10.06 25.85 -3.45
N ASP A 188 8.83 25.88 -3.95
CA ASP A 188 7.86 26.96 -3.80
C ASP A 188 6.43 26.40 -3.98
N PHE A 189 5.42 27.26 -3.87
CA PHE A 189 4.01 26.88 -3.91
C PHE A 189 3.47 26.62 -5.32
N ASP A 190 4.19 27.01 -6.37
CA ASP A 190 3.76 26.90 -7.78
C ASP A 190 4.48 25.77 -8.53
N THR A 191 5.49 25.16 -7.93
CA THR A 191 6.31 24.10 -8.54
C THR A 191 5.48 22.85 -8.81
N ASP A 192 4.67 22.44 -7.82
CA ASP A 192 3.97 21.16 -7.85
C ASP A 192 2.47 21.31 -8.15
N TYR A 193 1.90 22.49 -7.89
CA TYR A 193 0.48 22.77 -8.04
C TYR A 193 0.25 24.17 -8.61
N VAL A 194 -0.74 24.32 -9.49
CA VAL A 194 -1.22 25.59 -10.03
C VAL A 194 -2.53 25.94 -9.33
N TYR A 195 -2.54 27.04 -8.59
CA TYR A 195 -3.72 27.54 -7.91
C TYR A 195 -4.42 28.65 -8.72
N THR A 196 -5.75 28.59 -8.78
CA THR A 196 -6.60 29.60 -9.43
C THR A 196 -7.35 30.40 -8.36
N PRO A 197 -6.91 31.64 -8.06
CA PRO A 197 -7.57 32.49 -7.06
C PRO A 197 -8.85 33.14 -7.61
N GLY A 198 -9.60 33.79 -6.72
CA GLY A 198 -10.74 34.64 -7.08
C GLY A 198 -12.11 33.95 -7.04
N TYR A 199 -12.16 32.66 -6.68
CA TYR A 199 -13.42 32.00 -6.34
C TYR A 199 -13.87 32.34 -4.92
N SER A 200 -15.18 32.21 -4.69
CA SER A 200 -15.79 32.29 -3.37
C SER A 200 -16.40 30.93 -3.04
N ILE A 201 -16.27 30.48 -1.79
CA ILE A 201 -16.78 29.17 -1.35
C ILE A 201 -18.30 29.02 -1.54
N ASP A 202 -19.03 30.13 -1.68
CA ASP A 202 -20.47 30.17 -1.91
C ASP A 202 -20.86 30.07 -3.40
N SER A 203 -19.90 29.77 -4.29
CA SER A 203 -20.19 29.63 -5.72
C SER A 203 -21.23 28.54 -5.99
N PRO A 204 -22.27 28.82 -6.81
CA PRO A 204 -23.26 27.80 -7.17
C PRO A 204 -22.68 26.68 -8.04
N ASN A 205 -21.47 26.85 -8.60
CA ASN A 205 -20.80 25.87 -9.45
C ASN A 205 -19.57 25.26 -8.77
N ALA A 206 -19.53 25.21 -7.43
CA ALA A 206 -18.34 24.77 -6.70
C ALA A 206 -17.84 23.35 -7.08
N GLY A 207 -18.74 22.46 -7.54
CA GLY A 207 -18.36 21.14 -8.04
C GLY A 207 -17.80 21.10 -9.47
N GLU A 208 -17.80 22.22 -10.19
CA GLU A 208 -17.26 22.33 -11.55
C GLU A 208 -16.07 23.32 -11.63
N GLU A 209 -15.89 24.13 -10.59
CA GLU A 209 -14.84 25.14 -10.50
C GLU A 209 -13.54 24.56 -9.96
N VAL A 210 -12.56 24.45 -10.85
CA VAL A 210 -11.22 23.96 -10.54
C VAL A 210 -10.43 25.02 -9.78
N THR A 211 -9.97 24.68 -8.57
CA THR A 211 -9.19 25.58 -7.72
C THR A 211 -7.71 25.27 -7.74
N VAL A 212 -7.31 24.00 -7.71
CA VAL A 212 -5.90 23.61 -7.77
C VAL A 212 -5.71 22.48 -8.77
N ILE A 213 -4.73 22.60 -9.64
CA ILE A 213 -4.34 21.58 -10.62
C ILE A 213 -2.92 21.16 -10.34
N GLU A 214 -2.62 19.87 -10.38
CA GLU A 214 -1.25 19.38 -10.33
C GLU A 214 -0.46 19.75 -11.60
N VAL A 215 0.79 20.20 -11.45
CA VAL A 215 1.61 20.64 -12.59
C VAL A 215 1.93 19.48 -13.55
N GLU A 216 1.82 19.74 -14.85
CA GLU A 216 2.19 18.79 -15.91
C GLU A 216 3.67 18.39 -15.79
N GLY A 217 3.95 17.09 -15.87
CA GLY A 217 5.30 16.53 -15.77
C GLY A 217 5.70 16.05 -14.37
N ASN A 218 4.87 16.29 -13.35
CA ASN A 218 5.05 15.65 -12.04
C ASN A 218 4.83 14.14 -12.11
N HIS A 219 3.89 13.71 -12.96
CA HIS A 219 3.62 12.30 -13.23
C HIS A 219 4.26 11.86 -14.54
N ALA A 220 4.63 10.58 -14.60
CA ALA A 220 5.13 9.98 -15.84
C ALA A 220 4.04 9.89 -16.94
N SER A 221 2.77 9.93 -16.54
CA SER A 221 1.62 10.08 -17.43
C SER A 221 1.18 11.54 -17.50
N PHE A 222 0.49 11.91 -18.59
CA PHE A 222 -0.20 13.20 -18.71
C PHE A 222 -1.37 13.38 -17.71
N ALA A 223 -1.73 12.32 -16.99
CA ALA A 223 -2.77 12.38 -15.97
C ALA A 223 -2.24 13.03 -14.68
N GLY A 224 -2.96 14.03 -14.18
CA GLY A 224 -2.72 14.68 -12.90
C GLY A 224 -3.97 14.65 -12.01
N HIS A 225 -3.89 15.28 -10.85
CA HIS A 225 -5.05 15.45 -9.98
C HIS A 225 -5.56 16.88 -10.00
N VAL A 226 -6.89 17.02 -9.90
CA VAL A 226 -7.59 18.30 -9.91
C VAL A 226 -8.43 18.40 -8.66
N LEU A 227 -8.26 19.50 -7.92
CA LEU A 227 -9.08 19.89 -6.78
C LEU A 227 -10.14 20.87 -7.25
N TYR A 228 -11.39 20.57 -6.90
CA TYR A 228 -12.54 21.43 -7.13
C TYR A 228 -12.86 22.23 -5.87
N LEU A 229 -13.56 23.34 -6.07
CA LEU A 229 -13.87 24.31 -5.02
C LEU A 229 -14.68 23.73 -3.85
N ASP A 230 -15.53 22.74 -4.09
CA ASP A 230 -16.26 22.02 -3.03
C ASP A 230 -15.38 21.03 -2.22
N GLY A 231 -14.09 20.92 -2.56
CA GLY A 231 -13.09 20.09 -1.90
C GLY A 231 -12.96 18.66 -2.44
N HIS A 232 -13.72 18.25 -3.44
CA HIS A 232 -13.49 16.94 -4.07
C HIS A 232 -12.28 16.97 -5.01
N VAL A 233 -11.68 15.79 -5.21
CA VAL A 233 -10.49 15.62 -6.05
C VAL A 233 -10.79 14.54 -7.08
N GLU A 234 -10.54 14.86 -8.34
CA GLU A 234 -10.61 13.92 -9.46
C GLU A 234 -9.24 13.71 -10.09
N LYS A 235 -9.10 12.60 -10.80
CA LYS A 235 -7.93 12.36 -11.65
C LYS A 235 -8.26 12.88 -13.04
N ASP A 236 -7.55 13.91 -13.47
CA ASP A 236 -7.62 14.38 -14.86
C ASP A 236 -6.88 13.37 -15.73
N LEU A 237 -7.57 12.83 -16.72
CA LEU A 237 -7.01 11.80 -17.60
C LEU A 237 -6.28 12.38 -18.81
N GLY A 238 -6.38 13.70 -19.04
CA GLY A 238 -5.89 14.37 -20.25
C GLY A 238 -6.71 13.95 -21.48
N ASP A 239 -7.26 14.93 -22.20
CA ASP A 239 -7.91 14.72 -23.50
C ASP A 239 -6.91 14.55 -24.67
#